data_AF-A0A915HQC9-F1
#
_entry.id   AF-A0A915HQC9-F1
#
_cell.length_a   1.000
_cell.length_b   1.000
_cell.length_c   1.000
_cell.angle_alpha   90.00
_cell.angle_beta   90.00
_cell.angle_gamma   90.00
#
_symmetry.space_group_name_H-M   'P 1'
#
loop_
_entity.id
_entity.type
_entity.pdbx_description
1 polymer ?
#
loop_
_entity_poly.entity_id
_entity_poly.type
_entity_poly.pdbx_seq_one_letter_code
_entity_poly.pdbx_strand_id
1 'polypeptide(L)'
;MSGRIEFTTLTEDDAFEAPHSGTSVSKSKSGEITPLKELNTKKQDFRNRAEGLQFIILLFVIASFCITVALAVEIVIGESQVPSHGAVSSLSGTCSDVGVGILKKNGNAVDAAISAMICLMVVEPQASGLGGLLASSQQYFRGGFIVIHDHKRKDHPATVLDFRESAPGDIATASGNFEKEMHSRPGLRVGVPGELLGMFEASKAHGRLPWSELFTPVIKIAEDGFPVSARLGKLAIQIDFMCTKVLRKRVAKEKDFPDGFFNVFRNPATNQLYDEGDVMHRKDLANLFRKVSTEGISTFYSGSIAEEIVREVQKNGGVMKLDDLKNYRVMSDISPIVGKFLNYTVVTMPAPSSGSLLLYTLKSVEKLDVDNPLSTLYMTALTEATKNAYVCRTLLGDPYKNPKVRVFESLIANSLNNLFGSMILTPSGILLNDELLDFSNIEQDPNEKYNFIQPNKRPLSSMVPTIVYQENRPCLLRLSVDLFTFVQSYTKD
;
A
#
# COMPACT_ATOMS: atom_id res chain seq x y z
N MET A 1 -4.18 -9.52 -36.65
CA MET A 1 -3.89 -10.73 -37.47
C MET A 1 -2.79 -11.47 -36.71
N SER A 2 -3.06 -12.59 -36.03
CA SER A 2 -3.58 -13.90 -36.49
C SER A 2 -2.51 -14.74 -37.21
N GLY A 3 -2.38 -16.02 -36.80
CA GLY A 3 -1.20 -16.87 -37.02
C GLY A 3 -0.67 -17.38 -35.66
N ARG A 4 -1.44 -18.15 -34.88
CA ARG A 4 -1.83 -19.56 -35.12
C ARG A 4 -0.59 -20.46 -35.28
N ILE A 5 -0.28 -21.21 -34.22
CA ILE A 5 0.64 -22.35 -34.24
C ILE A 5 -0.20 -23.57 -34.63
N GLU A 6 0.20 -24.31 -35.65
CA GLU A 6 -0.41 -25.60 -36.00
C GLU A 6 0.50 -26.74 -35.53
N PHE A 7 -0.11 -27.72 -34.85
CA PHE A 7 0.53 -29.00 -34.56
C PHE A 7 0.24 -29.95 -35.73
N THR A 8 1.22 -30.78 -36.11
CA THR A 8 1.01 -31.88 -37.05
C THR A 8 1.41 -33.19 -36.37
N THR A 9 0.46 -34.11 -36.28
CA THR A 9 0.64 -35.44 -35.72
C THR A 9 1.36 -36.38 -36.69
N LEU A 10 2.16 -37.30 -36.16
CA LEU A 10 2.61 -38.47 -36.91
C LEU A 10 1.47 -39.49 -37.03
N THR A 11 1.33 -40.08 -38.21
CA THR A 11 0.65 -41.36 -38.44
C THR A 11 1.43 -42.15 -39.48
N GLU A 12 1.45 -43.47 -39.31
CA GLU A 12 1.80 -44.46 -40.35
C GLU A 12 0.77 -44.36 -41.52
N ASP A 13 0.91 -44.97 -42.69
CA ASP A 13 1.38 -46.35 -42.94
C ASP A 13 1.72 -46.58 -44.45
N ASP A 14 1.70 -47.84 -44.90
CA ASP A 14 1.71 -48.38 -46.28
C ASP A 14 3.08 -48.52 -47.02
N ALA A 15 3.40 -49.64 -47.69
CA ALA A 15 2.78 -50.98 -47.69
C ALA A 15 3.73 -52.08 -48.26
N PHE A 16 3.43 -53.35 -47.92
CA PHE A 16 3.59 -54.63 -48.66
C PHE A 16 4.40 -54.65 -49.99
N GLU A 17 5.27 -55.63 -50.27
CA GLU A 17 4.92 -57.06 -50.50
C GLU A 17 6.11 -58.05 -50.32
N ALA A 18 5.80 -59.36 -50.44
CA ALA A 18 6.72 -60.53 -50.48
C ALA A 18 6.31 -61.42 -51.71
N PRO A 19 6.76 -62.68 -51.96
CA PRO A 19 7.64 -63.58 -51.18
C PRO A 19 8.60 -64.52 -52.00
N HIS A 20 9.23 -65.46 -51.27
CA HIS A 20 9.60 -66.84 -51.64
C HIS A 20 10.76 -67.21 -52.63
N SER A 21 11.73 -67.93 -52.04
CA SER A 21 12.33 -69.21 -52.49
C SER A 21 13.53 -69.22 -53.47
N GLY A 22 14.36 -70.27 -53.39
CA GLY A 22 15.11 -70.76 -54.57
C GLY A 22 16.65 -70.81 -54.56
N THR A 23 17.36 -70.84 -53.42
CA THR A 23 18.84 -71.04 -53.46
C THR A 23 19.23 -72.46 -53.90
N SER A 24 19.74 -72.58 -55.13
CA SER A 24 20.45 -73.78 -55.63
C SER A 24 21.97 -73.54 -55.69
N VAL A 25 22.76 -74.62 -55.68
CA VAL A 25 24.22 -74.55 -55.52
C VAL A 25 24.94 -74.45 -56.87
N SER A 26 25.79 -73.43 -57.07
CA SER A 26 27.06 -73.66 -57.78
C SER A 26 28.17 -72.61 -57.53
N LYS A 27 29.38 -73.15 -57.27
CA LYS A 27 30.72 -72.68 -57.69
C LYS A 27 31.09 -71.20 -57.55
N SER A 28 32.08 -70.95 -56.70
CA SER A 28 32.94 -69.77 -56.76
C SER A 28 33.78 -69.72 -58.05
N LYS A 29 34.10 -68.51 -58.52
CA LYS A 29 35.24 -68.26 -59.40
C LYS A 29 35.76 -66.82 -59.33
N SER A 30 37.08 -66.69 -59.23
CA SER A 30 37.94 -65.58 -59.68
C SER A 30 37.33 -64.17 -59.76
N GLY A 31 37.72 -63.31 -58.82
CA GLY A 31 37.26 -61.93 -58.73
C GLY A 31 37.63 -61.02 -59.90
N GLU A 32 36.80 -59.98 -60.04
CA GLU A 32 37.11 -58.76 -60.77
C GLU A 32 37.78 -57.75 -59.83
N ILE A 33 38.78 -57.03 -60.34
CA ILE A 33 39.44 -55.94 -59.61
C ILE A 33 38.59 -54.68 -59.82
N THR A 34 37.88 -54.25 -58.78
CA THR A 34 37.19 -52.94 -58.78
C THR A 34 38.20 -51.85 -59.16
N PRO A 35 37.96 -51.00 -60.18
CA PRO A 35 38.96 -50.07 -60.67
C PRO A 35 39.46 -49.15 -59.55
N LEU A 36 40.79 -48.95 -59.46
CA LEU A 36 41.41 -48.07 -58.46
C LEU A 36 40.84 -46.63 -58.48
N LYS A 37 40.29 -46.19 -59.63
CA LYS A 37 39.53 -44.93 -59.73
C LYS A 37 38.26 -44.94 -58.85
N GLU A 38 37.46 -46.00 -58.85
CA GLU A 38 36.22 -46.07 -58.06
C GLU A 38 36.49 -46.19 -56.55
N LEU A 39 37.54 -46.94 -56.18
CA LEU A 39 37.99 -47.02 -54.79
C LEU A 39 38.49 -45.66 -54.31
N ASN A 40 39.23 -44.91 -55.13
CA ASN A 40 39.64 -43.56 -54.79
C ASN A 40 38.48 -42.56 -54.76
N THR A 41 37.52 -42.58 -55.70
CA THR A 41 36.37 -41.67 -55.64
C THR A 41 35.46 -41.98 -54.45
N LYS A 42 35.18 -43.24 -54.13
CA LYS A 42 34.44 -43.62 -52.90
C LYS A 42 35.18 -43.17 -51.64
N LYS A 43 36.51 -43.33 -51.58
CA LYS A 43 37.33 -42.89 -50.43
C LYS A 43 37.42 -41.37 -50.30
N GLN A 44 37.44 -40.64 -51.42
CA GLN A 44 37.37 -39.18 -51.45
C GLN A 44 35.99 -38.67 -51.02
N ASP A 45 34.91 -39.26 -51.53
CA ASP A 45 33.54 -38.90 -51.17
C ASP A 45 33.24 -39.18 -49.69
N PHE A 46 33.76 -40.29 -49.14
CA PHE A 46 33.68 -40.56 -47.70
C PHE A 46 34.48 -39.55 -46.86
N ARG A 47 35.63 -39.07 -47.35
CA ARG A 47 36.36 -37.95 -46.72
C ARG A 47 35.56 -36.65 -46.76
N ASN A 48 35.00 -36.28 -47.93
CA ASN A 48 34.19 -35.08 -48.08
C ASN A 48 32.97 -35.09 -47.14
N ARG A 49 32.31 -36.26 -46.97
CA ARG A 49 31.21 -36.46 -46.02
C ARG A 49 31.68 -36.35 -44.56
N ALA A 50 32.85 -36.88 -44.22
CA ALA A 50 33.41 -36.77 -42.86
C ALA A 50 33.84 -35.32 -42.52
N GLU A 51 34.47 -34.63 -43.47
CA GLU A 51 34.85 -33.21 -43.36
C GLU A 51 33.60 -32.31 -43.26
N GLY A 52 32.53 -32.61 -44.03
CA GLY A 52 31.22 -31.96 -43.92
C GLY A 52 30.53 -32.22 -42.56
N LEU A 53 30.58 -33.45 -42.04
CA LEU A 53 30.04 -33.78 -40.73
C LEU A 53 30.81 -33.06 -39.60
N GLN A 54 32.14 -32.98 -39.70
CA GLN A 54 32.97 -32.19 -38.78
C GLN A 54 32.61 -30.70 -38.82
N PHE A 55 32.36 -30.14 -40.00
CA PHE A 55 31.92 -28.75 -40.15
C PHE A 55 30.54 -28.49 -39.53
N ILE A 56 29.59 -29.43 -39.69
CA ILE A 56 28.26 -29.37 -39.06
C ILE A 56 28.38 -29.45 -37.53
N ILE A 57 29.17 -30.39 -37.00
CA ILE A 57 29.41 -30.51 -35.56
C ILE A 57 30.05 -29.24 -34.99
N LEU A 58 31.04 -28.68 -35.69
CA LEU A 58 31.69 -27.42 -35.28
C LEU A 58 30.70 -26.25 -35.27
N LEU A 59 29.81 -26.14 -36.27
CA LEU A 59 28.73 -25.14 -36.28
C LEU A 59 27.77 -25.30 -35.09
N PHE A 60 27.35 -26.52 -34.75
CA PHE A 60 26.49 -26.76 -33.59
C PHE A 60 27.19 -26.44 -32.26
N VAL A 61 28.48 -26.76 -32.12
CA VAL A 61 29.27 -26.41 -30.93
C VAL A 61 29.42 -24.90 -30.79
N ILE A 62 29.73 -24.18 -31.87
CA ILE A 62 29.82 -22.70 -31.88
C ILE A 62 28.46 -22.08 -31.57
N ALA A 63 27.37 -22.52 -32.21
CA ALA A 63 26.03 -22.02 -31.97
C ALA A 63 25.59 -22.25 -30.51
N SER A 64 25.81 -23.46 -29.97
CA SER A 64 25.54 -23.76 -28.56
C SER A 64 26.34 -22.86 -27.62
N PHE A 65 27.64 -22.67 -27.89
CA PHE A 65 28.48 -21.79 -27.07
C PHE A 65 28.00 -20.33 -27.11
N CYS A 66 27.67 -19.80 -28.29
CA CYS A 66 27.11 -18.46 -28.44
C CYS A 66 25.77 -18.29 -27.70
N ILE A 67 24.88 -19.30 -27.75
CA ILE A 67 23.61 -19.28 -27.00
C ILE A 67 23.86 -19.33 -25.48
N THR A 68 24.76 -20.19 -25.00
CA THR A 68 25.12 -20.25 -23.57
C THR A 68 25.73 -18.94 -23.09
N VAL A 69 26.61 -18.30 -23.88
CA VAL A 69 27.18 -16.99 -23.55
C VAL A 69 26.11 -15.89 -23.57
N ALA A 70 25.20 -15.88 -24.54
CA ALA A 70 24.11 -14.91 -24.59
C ALA A 70 23.19 -15.01 -23.35
N LEU A 71 22.76 -16.22 -22.99
CA LEU A 71 21.95 -16.47 -21.80
C LEU A 71 22.70 -16.11 -20.50
N ALA A 72 24.01 -16.41 -20.41
CA ALA A 72 24.82 -16.03 -19.25
C ALA A 72 24.96 -14.50 -19.13
N VAL A 73 25.12 -13.79 -20.26
CA VAL A 73 25.14 -12.31 -20.29
C VAL A 73 23.78 -11.74 -19.90
N GLU A 74 22.67 -12.32 -20.37
CA GLU A 74 21.32 -11.90 -20.00
C GLU A 74 21.02 -12.13 -18.51
N ILE A 75 21.50 -13.23 -17.92
CA ILE A 75 21.41 -13.49 -16.47
C ILE A 75 22.27 -12.54 -15.62
N VAL A 76 23.41 -12.07 -16.15
CA VAL A 76 24.36 -11.22 -15.40
C VAL A 76 24.12 -9.72 -15.59
N ILE A 77 23.57 -9.30 -16.74
CA ILE A 77 23.41 -7.88 -17.13
C ILE A 77 21.93 -7.48 -17.31
N GLY A 78 21.03 -8.43 -17.55
CA GLY A 78 19.60 -8.16 -17.69
C GLY A 78 18.96 -7.62 -16.39
N GLU A 79 17.94 -6.78 -16.54
CA GLU A 79 17.23 -6.22 -15.38
C GLU A 79 16.47 -7.31 -14.62
N SER A 80 16.97 -7.62 -13.41
CA SER A 80 16.34 -8.58 -12.50
C SER A 80 14.89 -8.19 -12.20
N GLN A 81 13.96 -8.96 -12.75
CA GLN A 81 12.51 -8.80 -12.56
C GLN A 81 12.06 -8.91 -11.09
N VAL A 82 12.95 -9.36 -10.20
CA VAL A 82 12.78 -9.32 -8.74
C VAL A 82 13.84 -8.38 -8.15
N PRO A 83 13.45 -7.27 -7.47
CA PRO A 83 14.39 -6.39 -6.79
C PRO A 83 15.15 -7.12 -5.66
N SER A 84 16.47 -7.23 -5.79
CA SER A 84 17.32 -8.13 -4.98
C SER A 84 17.51 -7.76 -3.50
N HIS A 85 16.81 -6.73 -3.00
CA HIS A 85 16.93 -6.17 -1.64
C HIS A 85 15.58 -5.73 -1.06
N GLY A 86 14.61 -5.35 -1.90
CA GLY A 86 13.27 -4.93 -1.48
C GLY A 86 12.58 -4.01 -2.49
N ALA A 87 11.30 -3.76 -2.25
CA ALA A 87 10.43 -2.89 -3.04
C ALA A 87 9.54 -2.03 -2.11
N VAL A 88 9.23 -0.81 -2.57
CA VAL A 88 8.32 0.15 -1.93
C VAL A 88 7.23 0.51 -2.93
N SER A 89 5.98 0.54 -2.49
CA SER A 89 4.82 0.95 -3.28
C SER A 89 3.98 1.91 -2.47
N SER A 90 3.94 3.17 -2.89
CA SER A 90 3.10 4.23 -2.33
C SER A 90 2.32 4.97 -3.44
N LEU A 91 1.45 5.90 -3.06
CA LEU A 91 0.57 6.63 -3.99
C LEU A 91 1.33 7.61 -4.90
N SER A 92 2.50 8.08 -4.45
CA SER A 92 3.40 8.95 -5.19
C SER A 92 4.68 8.20 -5.54
N GLY A 93 5.14 8.29 -6.79
CA GLY A 93 6.42 7.73 -7.22
C GLY A 93 7.58 8.27 -6.38
N THR A 94 7.61 9.60 -6.18
CA THR A 94 8.59 10.30 -5.35
C THR A 94 8.72 9.72 -3.94
N CYS A 95 7.60 9.32 -3.31
CA CYS A 95 7.63 8.74 -1.96
C CYS A 95 8.04 7.26 -1.96
N SER A 96 7.81 6.55 -3.08
CA SER A 96 8.37 5.22 -3.28
C SER A 96 9.90 5.29 -3.45
N ASP A 97 10.40 6.28 -4.19
CA ASP A 97 11.83 6.57 -4.33
C ASP A 97 12.49 6.98 -3.00
N VAL A 98 11.81 7.77 -2.16
CA VAL A 98 12.24 8.08 -0.79
C VAL A 98 12.41 6.79 0.03
N GLY A 99 11.41 5.91 0.05
CA GLY A 99 11.50 4.62 0.75
C GLY A 99 12.61 3.72 0.19
N VAL A 100 12.76 3.65 -1.14
CA VAL A 100 13.87 2.91 -1.79
C VAL A 100 15.22 3.53 -1.43
N GLY A 101 15.30 4.85 -1.26
CA GLY A 101 16.49 5.55 -0.74
C GLY A 101 16.84 5.12 0.70
N ILE A 102 15.85 4.90 1.56
CA ILE A 102 16.05 4.36 2.91
C ILE A 102 16.50 2.89 2.89
N LEU A 103 15.93 2.05 2.02
CA LEU A 103 16.43 0.68 1.82
C LEU A 103 17.89 0.67 1.32
N LYS A 104 18.24 1.57 0.40
CA LYS A 104 19.63 1.77 -0.09
C LYS A 104 20.57 2.30 1.01
N LYS A 105 20.06 3.00 2.02
CA LYS A 105 20.79 3.36 3.27
C LYS A 105 20.91 2.18 4.26
N ASN A 106 20.59 0.94 3.87
CA ASN A 106 20.62 -0.25 4.74
C ASN A 106 19.58 -0.19 5.89
N GLY A 107 18.58 0.69 5.78
CA GLY A 107 17.33 0.62 6.55
C GLY A 107 16.47 -0.56 6.14
N ASN A 108 15.48 -0.89 6.96
CA ASN A 108 14.57 -2.01 6.73
C ASN A 108 13.19 -1.57 6.20
N ALA A 109 12.27 -2.52 6.06
CA ALA A 109 10.92 -2.26 5.55
C ALA A 109 10.12 -1.24 6.40
N VAL A 110 10.33 -1.19 7.71
CA VAL A 110 9.66 -0.26 8.63
C VAL A 110 10.24 1.15 8.46
N ASP A 111 11.58 1.28 8.44
CA ASP A 111 12.25 2.56 8.18
C ASP A 111 11.78 3.18 6.87
N ALA A 112 11.75 2.37 5.80
CA ALA A 112 11.37 2.81 4.46
C ALA A 112 9.89 3.15 4.33
N ALA A 113 9.00 2.39 4.98
CA ALA A 113 7.57 2.67 4.97
C ALA A 113 7.23 3.95 5.77
N ILE A 114 7.91 4.18 6.89
CA ILE A 114 7.78 5.43 7.68
C ILE A 114 8.25 6.64 6.87
N SER A 115 9.42 6.59 6.24
CA SER A 115 9.92 7.71 5.43
C SER A 115 9.04 7.99 4.20
N ALA A 116 8.50 6.94 3.56
CA ALA A 116 7.52 7.08 2.48
C ALA A 116 6.17 7.68 2.97
N MET A 117 5.70 7.29 4.17
CA MET A 117 4.51 7.89 4.80
C MET A 117 4.72 9.38 5.11
N ILE A 118 5.83 9.75 5.75
CA ILE A 118 6.17 11.16 6.04
C ILE A 118 6.30 11.96 4.73
N CYS A 119 6.82 11.35 3.65
CA CYS A 119 6.84 11.97 2.32
C CYS A 119 5.44 12.27 1.77
N LEU A 120 4.49 11.35 1.90
CA LEU A 120 3.11 11.57 1.45
C LEU A 120 2.46 12.76 2.18
N MET A 121 2.80 12.98 3.46
CA MET A 121 2.35 14.15 4.22
C MET A 121 2.79 15.50 3.64
N VAL A 122 3.84 15.51 2.82
CA VAL A 122 4.33 16.70 2.11
C VAL A 122 3.71 16.81 0.73
N VAL A 123 3.80 15.74 -0.08
CA VAL A 123 3.57 15.81 -1.54
C VAL A 123 2.15 15.45 -1.97
N GLU A 124 1.40 14.72 -1.13
CA GLU A 124 -0.02 14.47 -1.31
C GLU A 124 -0.79 14.98 -0.06
N PRO A 125 -0.72 16.28 0.28
CA PRO A 125 -1.29 16.88 1.50
C PRO A 125 -2.83 16.86 1.55
N GLN A 126 -3.47 16.45 0.44
CA GLN A 126 -4.88 16.17 0.28
C GLN A 126 -5.21 14.67 0.41
N ALA A 127 -4.24 13.87 0.85
CA ALA A 127 -4.32 12.41 0.89
C ALA A 127 -3.65 11.84 2.15
N SER A 128 -2.45 12.32 2.48
CA SER A 128 -1.75 12.04 3.73
C SER A 128 -1.26 13.36 4.36
N GLY A 129 -0.97 13.37 5.67
CA GLY A 129 -0.61 14.58 6.40
C GLY A 129 -0.42 14.31 7.88
N LEU A 130 -0.03 15.34 8.64
CA LEU A 130 -0.07 15.32 10.11
C LEU A 130 -1.49 15.34 10.68
N GLY A 131 -2.47 15.38 9.77
CA GLY A 131 -3.70 14.62 9.94
C GLY A 131 -4.13 13.75 8.74
N GLY A 132 -3.64 13.82 7.46
CA GLY A 132 -4.11 12.95 6.34
C GLY A 132 -4.80 13.52 5.04
N LEU A 133 -6.08 13.18 4.77
CA LEU A 133 -6.84 13.05 3.48
C LEU A 133 -7.90 14.14 3.06
N LEU A 134 -8.41 14.03 1.82
CA LEU A 134 -9.67 14.57 1.26
C LEU A 134 -10.28 13.52 0.30
N ALA A 135 -11.36 12.84 0.69
CA ALA A 135 -12.08 11.86 -0.15
C ALA A 135 -13.45 12.38 -0.62
N SER A 136 -13.67 12.46 -1.94
CA SER A 136 -14.89 13.02 -2.54
C SER A 136 -15.90 11.93 -2.92
N SER A 137 -17.17 12.14 -2.51
CA SER A 137 -18.35 11.31 -2.83
C SER A 137 -18.26 9.82 -2.45
N GLN A 138 -18.82 9.46 -1.30
CA GLN A 138 -19.13 8.09 -0.85
C GLN A 138 -17.96 7.09 -0.75
N GLN A 139 -16.99 7.37 0.13
CA GLN A 139 -16.66 6.49 1.27
C GLN A 139 -15.57 7.14 2.16
N TYR A 140 -15.51 6.73 3.42
CA TYR A 140 -14.65 7.34 4.44
C TYR A 140 -13.44 6.47 4.76
N PHE A 141 -12.25 7.06 4.88
CA PHE A 141 -11.07 6.42 5.48
C PHE A 141 -10.32 7.44 6.32
N ARG A 142 -9.79 7.03 7.47
CA ARG A 142 -9.87 7.77 8.73
C ARG A 142 -8.72 7.32 9.64
N GLY A 143 -7.82 8.15 10.15
CA GLY A 143 -6.78 7.80 11.14
C GLY A 143 -5.74 6.75 10.68
N GLY A 144 -4.97 6.15 11.59
CA GLY A 144 -3.78 5.36 11.24
C GLY A 144 -3.53 4.02 11.95
N PHE A 145 -2.89 3.08 11.23
CA PHE A 145 -2.51 1.73 11.69
C PHE A 145 -1.15 1.28 11.10
N ILE A 146 -0.29 0.63 11.90
CA ILE A 146 1.02 0.03 11.49
C ILE A 146 1.12 -1.36 12.08
N VAL A 147 1.38 -2.35 11.24
CA VAL A 147 0.83 -3.67 11.51
C VAL A 147 1.91 -4.81 11.28
N ILE A 148 3.14 -4.41 10.89
CA ILE A 148 4.53 -5.01 10.87
C ILE A 148 4.78 -6.54 10.96
N HIS A 149 5.17 -7.16 9.83
CA HIS A 149 5.81 -8.50 9.77
C HIS A 149 7.33 -8.50 10.08
N ASP A 150 7.79 -9.59 10.70
CA ASP A 150 9.14 -9.87 11.20
C ASP A 150 9.42 -11.40 11.16
N HIS A 151 10.18 -11.84 10.15
CA HIS A 151 10.56 -13.23 9.90
C HIS A 151 11.26 -13.96 11.07
N LYS A 152 11.75 -13.23 12.08
CA LYS A 152 12.46 -13.79 13.23
C LYS A 152 11.53 -14.45 14.24
N ARG A 153 10.24 -14.12 14.21
CA ARG A 153 9.23 -14.63 15.15
C ARG A 153 8.48 -15.81 14.55
N LYS A 154 8.81 -17.02 15.03
CA LYS A 154 8.40 -18.30 14.44
C LYS A 154 6.92 -18.62 14.60
N ASP A 155 6.33 -18.26 15.74
CA ASP A 155 4.95 -18.63 16.10
C ASP A 155 3.92 -17.54 15.73
N HIS A 156 4.36 -16.27 15.79
CA HIS A 156 3.54 -15.07 15.60
C HIS A 156 4.38 -14.00 14.86
N PRO A 157 4.44 -14.05 13.51
CA PRO A 157 5.44 -13.32 12.75
C PRO A 157 5.19 -11.81 12.63
N ALA A 158 4.11 -11.22 13.15
CA ALA A 158 3.90 -9.76 13.09
C ALA A 158 3.39 -9.11 14.39
N THR A 159 3.31 -7.78 14.42
CA THR A 159 2.89 -6.95 15.57
C THR A 159 2.06 -5.78 15.08
N VAL A 160 0.96 -5.45 15.76
CA VAL A 160 0.14 -4.29 15.37
C VAL A 160 0.11 -3.17 16.37
N LEU A 161 -0.05 -1.98 15.82
CA LEU A 161 -0.08 -0.69 16.48
C LEU A 161 -1.32 0.05 15.99
N ASP A 162 -2.29 0.26 16.88
CA ASP A 162 -3.38 1.20 16.68
C ASP A 162 -2.96 2.59 17.16
N PHE A 163 -2.79 3.51 16.22
CA PHE A 163 -2.58 4.93 16.51
C PHE A 163 -3.64 5.82 15.83
N ARG A 164 -4.84 5.27 15.67
CA ARG A 164 -6.05 6.04 15.43
C ARG A 164 -6.26 7.07 16.53
N GLU A 165 -6.80 8.21 16.14
CA GLU A 165 -7.10 9.32 17.03
C GLU A 165 -8.07 8.90 18.14
N SER A 166 -7.89 9.48 19.32
CA SER A 166 -8.88 9.40 20.39
C SER A 166 -9.69 10.69 20.47
N ALA A 167 -10.97 10.60 20.83
CA ALA A 167 -11.75 11.76 21.20
C ALA A 167 -11.19 12.43 22.47
N PRO A 168 -11.11 13.77 22.54
CA PRO A 168 -10.71 14.51 23.75
C PRO A 168 -11.46 14.08 25.01
N GLY A 169 -10.83 14.20 26.18
CA GLY A 169 -11.42 13.86 27.48
C GLY A 169 -12.65 14.70 27.85
N ASP A 170 -12.69 15.96 27.39
CA ASP A 170 -13.81 16.89 27.61
C ASP A 170 -14.90 16.80 26.52
N ILE A 171 -14.85 15.82 25.61
CA ILE A 171 -15.91 15.65 24.62
C ILE A 171 -17.23 15.31 25.31
N ALA A 172 -18.25 16.15 25.13
CA ALA A 172 -19.53 15.95 25.78
C ALA A 172 -20.18 14.65 25.27
N THR A 173 -20.54 13.75 26.19
CA THR A 173 -21.22 12.49 25.86
C THR A 173 -22.64 12.76 25.37
N ALA A 174 -22.79 12.97 24.06
CA ALA A 174 -24.04 12.96 23.31
C ALA A 174 -25.22 13.63 24.03
N SER A 175 -25.15 14.96 24.19
CA SER A 175 -26.36 15.73 23.86
C SER A 175 -26.72 15.36 22.40
N GLY A 176 -27.99 15.07 22.10
CA GLY A 176 -28.42 14.59 20.76
C GLY A 176 -28.12 15.54 19.59
N ASN A 177 -27.56 16.71 19.91
CA ASN A 177 -27.22 17.80 19.02
C ASN A 177 -25.72 17.80 18.59
N PHE A 178 -24.89 16.85 19.05
CA PHE A 178 -23.43 16.88 18.87
C PHE A 178 -22.98 16.94 17.39
N GLU A 179 -23.65 16.24 16.48
CA GLU A 179 -23.40 16.32 15.03
C GLU A 179 -23.69 17.73 14.47
N LYS A 180 -24.78 18.35 14.92
CA LYS A 180 -25.15 19.74 14.58
C LYS A 180 -24.16 20.76 15.16
N GLU A 181 -23.57 20.46 16.32
CA GLU A 181 -22.47 21.24 16.88
C GLU A 181 -21.19 21.05 16.07
N MET A 182 -20.84 19.83 15.62
CA MET A 182 -19.70 19.61 14.71
C MET A 182 -19.83 20.39 13.39
N HIS A 183 -21.04 20.58 12.86
CA HIS A 183 -21.25 21.44 11.69
C HIS A 183 -20.93 22.92 11.94
N SER A 184 -21.17 23.43 13.14
CA SER A 184 -20.99 24.86 13.50
C SER A 184 -19.70 25.18 14.27
N ARG A 185 -19.03 24.15 14.80
CA ARG A 185 -17.79 24.23 15.58
C ARG A 185 -16.79 23.21 15.00
N PRO A 186 -16.06 23.51 13.91
CA PRO A 186 -15.22 22.53 13.23
C PRO A 186 -14.12 21.93 14.12
N GLY A 187 -13.69 22.62 15.18
CA GLY A 187 -12.77 22.08 16.18
C GLY A 187 -13.34 20.93 17.02
N LEU A 188 -14.67 20.74 17.07
CA LEU A 188 -15.28 19.56 17.71
C LEU A 188 -15.09 18.27 16.90
N ARG A 189 -14.60 18.36 15.66
CA ARG A 189 -14.35 17.18 14.82
C ARG A 189 -12.95 16.59 15.02
N VAL A 190 -12.03 17.36 15.62
CA VAL A 190 -10.60 17.03 15.67
C VAL A 190 -10.32 16.03 16.80
N GLY A 191 -9.98 14.79 16.42
CA GLY A 191 -9.41 13.79 17.31
C GLY A 191 -7.92 14.02 17.56
N VAL A 192 -7.41 13.49 18.67
CA VAL A 192 -6.01 13.65 19.11
C VAL A 192 -5.06 12.90 18.15
N PRO A 193 -4.19 13.58 17.36
CA PRO A 193 -3.45 12.93 16.28
C PRO A 193 -2.45 11.88 16.76
N GLY A 194 -2.63 10.61 16.37
CA GLY A 194 -1.75 9.52 16.81
C GLY A 194 -0.56 9.23 15.90
N GLU A 195 -0.66 9.67 14.65
CA GLU A 195 0.22 9.39 13.52
C GLU A 195 1.73 9.34 13.82
N LEU A 196 2.30 10.45 14.31
CA LEU A 196 3.74 10.53 14.55
C LEU A 196 4.19 9.63 15.71
N LEU A 197 3.35 9.42 16.74
CA LEU A 197 3.68 8.51 17.83
C LEU A 197 3.62 7.05 17.36
N GLY A 198 2.65 6.70 16.52
CA GLY A 198 2.55 5.40 15.86
C GLY A 198 3.81 5.04 15.07
N MET A 199 4.26 5.95 14.20
CA MET A 199 5.51 5.78 13.46
C MET A 199 6.74 5.79 14.37
N PHE A 200 6.78 6.61 15.43
CA PHE A 200 7.89 6.64 16.38
C PHE A 200 8.02 5.33 17.17
N GLU A 201 6.91 4.78 17.66
CA GLU A 201 6.92 3.49 18.37
C GLU A 201 7.24 2.33 17.42
N ALA A 202 6.74 2.34 16.19
CA ALA A 202 7.12 1.39 15.14
C ALA A 202 8.64 1.45 14.82
N SER A 203 9.20 2.66 14.63
CA SER A 203 10.64 2.87 14.40
C SER A 203 11.47 2.41 15.61
N LYS A 204 11.03 2.72 16.84
CA LYS A 204 11.71 2.34 18.08
C LYS A 204 11.70 0.82 18.34
N ALA A 205 10.63 0.13 17.97
CA ALA A 205 10.46 -1.31 18.22
C ALA A 205 11.01 -2.19 17.08
N HIS A 206 10.92 -1.73 15.82
CA HIS A 206 11.21 -2.54 14.63
C HIS A 206 12.07 -1.85 13.56
N GLY A 207 12.40 -0.56 13.70
CA GLY A 207 13.30 0.15 12.77
C GLY A 207 14.77 -0.24 12.93
N ARG A 208 15.61 0.30 12.05
CA ARG A 208 17.08 0.08 12.05
C ARG A 208 17.89 1.36 11.86
N LEU A 209 17.33 2.39 11.24
CA LEU A 209 18.00 3.70 11.13
C LEU A 209 17.63 4.62 12.32
N PRO A 210 18.48 5.62 12.64
CA PRO A 210 18.11 6.68 13.55
C PRO A 210 16.85 7.41 13.06
N TRP A 211 15.96 7.77 14.00
CA TRP A 211 14.70 8.49 13.71
C TRP A 211 14.89 9.69 12.76
N SER A 212 15.96 10.47 12.92
CA SER A 212 16.26 11.64 12.08
C SER A 212 16.65 11.35 10.63
N GLU A 213 17.22 10.17 10.34
CA GLU A 213 17.53 9.76 8.97
C GLU A 213 16.26 9.56 8.12
N LEU A 214 15.14 9.20 8.78
CA LEU A 214 13.85 8.97 8.12
C LEU A 214 13.20 10.27 7.62
N PHE A 215 13.43 11.40 8.29
CA PHE A 215 12.92 12.72 7.89
C PHE A 215 13.83 13.44 6.91
N THR A 216 15.15 13.17 6.94
CA THR A 216 16.16 13.87 6.12
C THR A 216 15.79 14.02 4.63
N PRO A 217 15.38 12.97 3.88
CA PRO A 217 14.98 13.14 2.48
C PRO A 217 13.67 13.94 2.32
N VAL A 218 12.75 13.84 3.27
CA VAL A 218 11.44 14.49 3.22
C VAL A 218 11.52 15.98 3.53
N ILE A 219 12.34 16.37 4.52
CA ILE A 219 12.66 17.76 4.83
C ILE A 219 13.22 18.45 3.58
N LYS A 220 14.13 17.79 2.86
CA LYS A 220 14.66 18.33 1.60
C LYS A 220 13.57 18.56 0.54
N ILE A 221 12.69 17.57 0.31
CA ILE A 221 11.56 17.71 -0.64
C ILE A 221 10.62 18.87 -0.24
N ALA A 222 10.40 19.07 1.06
CA ALA A 222 9.59 20.17 1.57
C ALA A 222 10.25 21.56 1.44
N GLU A 223 11.58 21.64 1.40
CA GLU A 223 12.33 22.91 1.29
C GLU A 223 12.71 23.30 -0.15
N ASP A 224 13.16 22.33 -0.96
CA ASP A 224 13.47 22.49 -2.39
C ASP A 224 12.19 22.58 -3.24
N GLY A 225 11.08 22.04 -2.74
CA GLY A 225 9.78 21.99 -3.40
C GLY A 225 9.54 20.73 -4.24
N PHE A 226 8.28 20.53 -4.64
CA PHE A 226 7.84 19.38 -5.42
C PHE A 226 6.78 19.79 -6.47
N PRO A 227 6.71 19.11 -7.63
CA PRO A 227 5.67 19.35 -8.62
C PRO A 227 4.30 18.87 -8.10
N VAL A 228 3.29 19.73 -8.19
CA VAL A 228 1.91 19.45 -7.80
C VAL A 228 1.32 18.40 -8.74
N SER A 229 0.78 17.32 -8.16
CA SER A 229 0.21 16.21 -8.91
C SER A 229 -1.13 16.59 -9.57
N ALA A 230 -1.43 15.91 -10.67
CA ALA A 230 -2.69 16.01 -11.40
C ALA A 230 -3.95 15.88 -10.52
N ARG A 231 -3.83 15.17 -9.39
CA ARG A 231 -4.87 14.97 -8.39
C ARG A 231 -4.96 16.15 -7.44
N LEU A 232 -3.83 16.61 -6.89
CA LEU A 232 -3.76 17.74 -5.95
C LEU A 232 -4.27 19.05 -6.59
N GLY A 233 -3.78 19.42 -7.78
CA GLY A 233 -4.18 20.67 -8.45
C GLY A 233 -5.69 20.70 -8.77
N LYS A 234 -6.21 19.62 -9.35
CA LYS A 234 -7.65 19.50 -9.66
C LYS A 234 -8.53 19.58 -8.40
N LEU A 235 -8.11 18.98 -7.28
CA LEU A 235 -8.84 19.06 -6.02
C LEU A 235 -8.78 20.47 -5.40
N ALA A 236 -7.61 21.11 -5.38
CA ALA A 236 -7.46 22.49 -4.89
C ALA A 236 -8.40 23.46 -5.63
N ILE A 237 -8.44 23.37 -6.96
CA ILE A 237 -9.34 24.16 -7.83
C ILE A 237 -10.83 23.84 -7.54
N GLN A 238 -11.19 22.57 -7.37
CA GLN A 238 -12.57 22.17 -7.07
C GLN A 238 -13.06 22.71 -5.71
N ILE A 239 -12.21 22.72 -4.68
CA ILE A 239 -12.62 23.18 -3.34
C ILE A 239 -12.75 24.70 -3.29
N ASP A 240 -11.80 25.43 -3.88
CA ASP A 240 -11.93 26.89 -4.00
C ASP A 240 -13.21 27.25 -4.77
N PHE A 241 -13.52 26.54 -5.86
CA PHE A 241 -14.79 26.72 -6.58
C PHE A 241 -16.02 26.42 -5.71
N MET A 242 -16.03 25.33 -4.93
CA MET A 242 -17.15 25.02 -4.03
C MET A 242 -17.32 26.08 -2.94
N CYS A 243 -16.24 26.49 -2.27
CA CYS A 243 -16.29 27.52 -1.23
C CYS A 243 -16.63 28.91 -1.80
N THR A 244 -16.11 29.27 -2.97
CA THR A 244 -16.36 30.59 -3.57
C THR A 244 -17.71 30.71 -4.29
N LYS A 245 -18.37 29.62 -4.71
CA LYS A 245 -19.74 29.67 -5.29
C LYS A 245 -20.87 29.26 -4.35
N VAL A 246 -20.70 28.19 -3.57
CA VAL A 246 -21.77 27.65 -2.71
C VAL A 246 -21.78 28.38 -1.37
N LEU A 247 -20.61 28.55 -0.75
CA LEU A 247 -20.51 29.13 0.58
C LEU A 247 -20.56 30.66 0.56
N ARG A 248 -19.89 31.39 -0.37
CA ARG A 248 -20.10 32.86 -0.50
C ARG A 248 -21.56 33.30 -0.73
N LYS A 249 -22.44 32.41 -1.22
CA LYS A 249 -23.89 32.67 -1.36
C LYS A 249 -24.73 32.38 -0.11
N ARG A 250 -24.19 31.67 0.89
CA ARG A 250 -24.86 31.39 2.18
C ARG A 250 -24.19 32.09 3.36
N VAL A 251 -22.91 32.38 3.24
CA VAL A 251 -22.01 32.98 4.22
C VAL A 251 -21.51 34.29 3.64
N ALA A 252 -22.32 35.35 3.75
CA ALA A 252 -22.02 36.68 3.21
C ALA A 252 -20.98 37.46 4.05
N LYS A 253 -20.07 36.75 4.73
CA LYS A 253 -18.98 37.31 5.53
C LYS A 253 -17.74 36.45 5.33
N GLU A 254 -16.64 37.10 4.98
CA GLU A 254 -15.34 36.50 4.68
C GLU A 254 -14.58 36.01 5.94
N LYS A 255 -15.28 35.81 7.06
CA LYS A 255 -14.71 35.58 8.41
C LYS A 255 -14.82 34.15 8.94
N ASP A 256 -15.62 33.30 8.30
CA ASP A 256 -16.01 32.00 8.86
C ASP A 256 -15.23 30.82 8.21
N PHE A 257 -14.21 31.11 7.41
CA PHE A 257 -13.15 30.17 7.03
C PHE A 257 -11.84 30.57 7.71
N PRO A 258 -11.03 29.63 8.23
CA PRO A 258 -9.72 29.97 8.80
C PRO A 258 -8.78 30.47 7.68
N ASP A 259 -8.38 31.74 7.77
CA ASP A 259 -7.69 32.50 6.70
C ASP A 259 -6.46 31.79 6.11
N GLY A 260 -5.80 30.92 6.88
CA GLY A 260 -4.60 30.20 6.46
C GLY A 260 -4.82 29.04 5.51
N PHE A 261 -6.00 28.39 5.49
CA PHE A 261 -6.17 27.10 4.81
C PHE A 261 -5.92 27.18 3.30
N PHE A 262 -6.61 28.07 2.58
CA PHE A 262 -6.42 28.24 1.15
C PHE A 262 -5.07 28.85 0.76
N ASN A 263 -4.40 29.54 1.69
CA ASN A 263 -3.10 30.17 1.42
C ASN A 263 -1.97 29.15 1.26
N VAL A 264 -2.07 27.96 1.87
CA VAL A 264 -1.12 26.86 1.62
C VAL A 264 -1.18 26.38 0.16
N PHE A 265 -2.38 26.38 -0.44
CA PHE A 265 -2.60 25.91 -1.81
C PHE A 265 -2.51 27.02 -2.86
N ARG A 266 -2.08 28.23 -2.46
CA ARG A 266 -1.82 29.36 -3.36
C ARG A 266 -0.33 29.54 -3.60
N ASN A 267 0.03 29.74 -4.86
CA ASN A 267 1.36 30.11 -5.28
C ASN A 267 1.63 31.57 -4.84
N PRO A 268 2.61 31.83 -3.94
CA PRO A 268 2.83 33.17 -3.39
C PRO A 268 3.35 34.19 -4.40
N ALA A 269 3.84 33.75 -5.57
CA ALA A 269 4.29 34.64 -6.63
C ALA A 269 3.16 35.08 -7.58
N THR A 270 2.13 34.26 -7.76
CA THR A 270 1.01 34.55 -8.68
C THR A 270 -0.32 34.86 -7.97
N ASN A 271 -0.43 34.51 -6.68
CA ASN A 271 -1.65 34.48 -5.87
C ASN A 271 -2.79 33.60 -6.46
N GLN A 272 -2.47 32.75 -7.44
CA GLN A 272 -3.37 31.73 -7.98
C GLN A 272 -3.22 30.44 -7.18
N LEU A 273 -4.18 29.51 -7.30
CA LEU A 273 -4.01 28.16 -6.78
C LEU A 273 -2.91 27.45 -7.59
N TYR A 274 -2.18 26.54 -6.95
CA TYR A 274 -1.26 25.67 -7.69
C TYR A 274 -2.03 24.72 -8.62
N ASP A 275 -1.60 24.61 -9.88
CA ASP A 275 -2.13 23.64 -10.85
C ASP A 275 -1.11 22.50 -11.11
N GLU A 276 -1.48 21.53 -11.94
CA GLU A 276 -0.64 20.38 -12.31
C GLU A 276 0.73 20.82 -12.87
N GLY A 277 1.80 20.42 -12.17
CA GLY A 277 3.19 20.73 -12.53
C GLY A 277 3.80 21.98 -11.86
N ASP A 278 3.01 22.81 -11.18
CA ASP A 278 3.56 23.92 -10.37
C ASP A 278 4.46 23.41 -9.22
N VAL A 279 5.47 24.18 -8.83
CA VAL A 279 6.37 23.81 -7.72
C VAL A 279 5.86 24.35 -6.38
N MET A 280 5.20 23.48 -5.60
CA MET A 280 4.76 23.77 -4.24
C MET A 280 5.92 23.58 -3.24
N HIS A 281 5.99 24.43 -2.22
CA HIS A 281 7.01 24.37 -1.17
C HIS A 281 6.32 24.30 0.21
N ARG A 282 6.82 23.47 1.13
CA ARG A 282 6.26 23.26 2.48
C ARG A 282 7.30 23.49 3.58
N LYS A 283 7.88 24.69 3.57
CA LYS A 283 8.93 25.13 4.53
C LYS A 283 8.40 25.22 5.98
N ASP A 284 7.10 25.29 6.15
CA ASP A 284 6.38 25.09 7.41
C ASP A 284 6.57 23.66 7.94
N LEU A 285 6.15 22.64 7.16
CA LEU A 285 6.33 21.23 7.52
C LEU A 285 7.80 20.84 7.63
N ALA A 286 8.69 21.37 6.77
CA ALA A 286 10.12 21.13 6.88
C ALA A 286 10.68 21.51 8.26
N ASN A 287 10.26 22.66 8.80
CA ASN A 287 10.70 23.12 10.11
C ASN A 287 10.04 22.33 11.25
N LEU A 288 8.78 21.92 11.11
CA LEU A 288 8.14 20.99 12.05
C LEU A 288 8.88 19.65 12.09
N PHE A 289 9.09 19.03 10.94
CA PHE A 289 9.77 17.74 10.82
C PHE A 289 11.21 17.81 11.30
N ARG A 290 11.92 18.92 11.04
CA ARG A 290 13.23 19.21 11.63
C ARG A 290 13.16 19.13 13.15
N LYS A 291 12.27 19.88 13.82
CA LYS A 291 12.08 19.81 15.29
C LYS A 291 11.77 18.39 15.77
N VAL A 292 10.75 17.73 15.21
CA VAL A 292 10.34 16.36 15.59
C VAL A 292 11.46 15.34 15.40
N SER A 293 12.34 15.55 14.41
CA SER A 293 13.49 14.68 14.13
C SER A 293 14.69 14.91 15.06
N THR A 294 14.93 16.14 15.55
CA THR A 294 16.13 16.50 16.35
C THR A 294 15.85 16.69 17.84
N GLU A 295 14.70 17.24 18.21
CA GLU A 295 14.25 17.43 19.60
C GLU A 295 13.46 16.22 20.11
N GLY A 296 12.94 15.40 19.18
CA GLY A 296 12.21 14.18 19.46
C GLY A 296 10.68 14.34 19.49
N ILE A 297 9.99 13.20 19.57
CA ILE A 297 8.53 13.09 19.44
C ILE A 297 7.76 13.94 20.47
N SER A 298 8.33 14.18 21.66
CA SER A 298 7.74 14.98 22.73
C SER A 298 7.46 16.43 22.34
N THR A 299 8.19 17.02 21.38
CA THR A 299 7.89 18.39 20.93
C THR A 299 6.48 18.49 20.30
N PHE A 300 5.97 17.41 19.69
CA PHE A 300 4.62 17.35 19.12
C PHE A 300 3.52 17.14 20.17
N TYR A 301 3.75 16.32 21.20
CA TYR A 301 2.73 15.90 22.17
C TYR A 301 2.75 16.67 23.50
N SER A 302 3.84 17.35 23.84
CA SER A 302 3.97 18.15 25.08
C SER A 302 4.82 19.42 24.95
N GLY A 303 5.23 19.80 23.73
CA GLY A 303 5.98 21.02 23.46
C GLY A 303 5.16 22.13 22.78
N SER A 304 5.85 23.12 22.22
CA SER A 304 5.22 24.28 21.55
C SER A 304 4.23 23.92 20.44
N ILE A 305 4.42 22.78 19.76
CA ILE A 305 3.49 22.29 18.73
C ILE A 305 2.18 21.80 19.36
N ALA A 306 2.23 21.16 20.53
CA ALA A 306 1.03 20.73 21.26
C ALA A 306 0.17 21.93 21.68
N GLU A 307 0.81 23.00 22.16
CA GLU A 307 0.13 24.27 22.48
C GLU A 307 -0.51 24.91 21.26
N GLU A 308 0.15 24.81 20.10
CA GLU A 308 -0.33 25.36 18.84
C GLU A 308 -1.57 24.60 18.32
N ILE A 309 -1.52 23.26 18.31
CA ILE A 309 -2.65 22.39 17.97
C ILE A 309 -3.84 22.70 18.87
N VAL A 310 -3.65 22.66 20.19
CA VAL A 310 -4.73 22.89 21.18
C VAL A 310 -5.35 24.27 21.01
N ARG A 311 -4.53 25.31 20.83
CA ARG A 311 -4.98 26.70 20.64
C ARG A 311 -5.84 26.84 19.39
N GLU A 312 -5.43 26.25 18.27
CA GLU A 312 -6.16 26.36 17.01
C GLU A 312 -7.44 25.48 17.02
N VAL A 313 -7.42 24.30 17.65
CA VAL A 313 -8.63 23.49 17.89
C VAL A 313 -9.66 24.25 18.73
N GLN A 314 -9.24 24.84 19.86
CA GLN A 314 -10.12 25.60 20.75
C GLN A 314 -10.66 26.88 20.10
N LYS A 315 -9.82 27.61 19.35
CA LYS A 315 -10.21 28.77 18.54
C LYS A 315 -11.32 28.46 17.54
N ASN A 316 -11.33 27.25 16.99
CA ASN A 316 -12.38 26.74 16.08
C ASN A 316 -13.53 26.03 16.83
N GLY A 317 -13.69 26.29 18.13
CA GLY A 317 -14.80 25.81 18.96
C GLY A 317 -14.64 24.37 19.48
N GLY A 318 -13.47 23.76 19.33
CA GLY A 318 -13.14 22.43 19.87
C GLY A 318 -12.90 22.41 21.38
N VAL A 319 -12.69 21.21 21.93
CA VAL A 319 -12.53 20.96 23.38
C VAL A 319 -11.22 20.26 23.76
N MET A 320 -10.33 20.01 22.81
CA MET A 320 -9.03 19.38 23.06
C MET A 320 -8.17 20.23 24.02
N LYS A 321 -7.42 19.57 24.90
CA LYS A 321 -6.49 20.13 25.88
C LYS A 321 -5.08 19.55 25.69
N LEU A 322 -4.08 20.19 26.28
CA LEU A 322 -2.70 19.68 26.32
C LEU A 322 -2.61 18.28 26.97
N ASP A 323 -3.43 18.01 27.99
CA ASP A 323 -3.46 16.70 28.62
C ASP A 323 -4.03 15.60 27.72
N ASP A 324 -4.83 15.91 26.69
CA ASP A 324 -5.29 14.90 25.74
C ASP A 324 -4.12 14.41 24.86
N LEU A 325 -3.33 15.35 24.29
CA LEU A 325 -2.11 15.04 23.53
C LEU A 325 -1.07 14.32 24.39
N LYS A 326 -0.81 14.82 25.60
CA LYS A 326 0.18 14.27 26.53
C LYS A 326 -0.19 12.88 27.07
N ASN A 327 -1.48 12.57 27.19
CA ASN A 327 -1.96 11.27 27.65
C ASN A 327 -2.32 10.30 26.50
N TYR A 328 -2.23 10.73 25.25
CA TYR A 328 -2.39 9.87 24.08
C TYR A 328 -1.38 8.69 24.09
N ARG A 329 -1.84 7.48 23.75
CA ARG A 329 -1.02 6.26 23.67
C ARG A 329 -1.41 5.46 22.44
N VAL A 330 -0.42 4.93 21.73
CA VAL A 330 -0.60 3.86 20.74
C VAL A 330 -1.07 2.59 21.47
N MET A 331 -1.94 1.79 20.85
CA MET A 331 -2.26 0.45 21.35
C MET A 331 -1.32 -0.56 20.68
N SER A 332 -0.31 -1.03 21.41
CA SER A 332 0.67 -2.01 20.95
C SER A 332 0.50 -3.38 21.63
N ASP A 333 -0.51 -3.56 22.49
CA ASP A 333 -0.85 -4.80 23.20
C ASP A 333 -1.73 -5.75 22.35
N ILE A 334 -1.48 -5.75 21.03
CA ILE A 334 -2.23 -6.40 19.93
C ILE A 334 -1.22 -6.94 18.82
N SER A 335 -1.47 -8.04 18.06
CA SER A 335 -0.42 -9.01 17.50
C SER A 335 -0.68 -9.72 16.06
N PRO A 336 -0.82 -11.08 15.76
CA PRO A 336 -1.62 -11.75 14.61
C PRO A 336 -3.17 -12.19 14.39
N ILE A 337 -4.19 -11.48 13.78
CA ILE A 337 -5.56 -12.07 13.46
C ILE A 337 -5.36 -13.10 12.34
N VAL A 338 -5.36 -14.38 12.65
CA VAL A 338 -5.23 -15.41 11.62
C VAL A 338 -6.59 -15.84 11.09
N GLY A 339 -6.90 -15.47 9.84
CA GLY A 339 -7.91 -16.12 9.01
C GLY A 339 -7.28 -17.11 8.03
N LYS A 340 -8.05 -18.10 7.56
CA LYS A 340 -7.67 -18.95 6.43
C LYS A 340 -8.72 -18.85 5.32
N PHE A 341 -8.24 -18.66 4.10
CA PHE A 341 -9.03 -18.59 2.87
C PHE A 341 -8.33 -19.46 1.82
N LEU A 342 -8.92 -20.59 1.45
CA LEU A 342 -8.30 -21.60 0.59
C LEU A 342 -6.93 -22.05 1.16
N ASN A 343 -5.87 -22.07 0.35
CA ASN A 343 -4.49 -22.35 0.78
C ASN A 343 -3.76 -21.13 1.38
N TYR A 344 -4.42 -19.98 1.50
CA TYR A 344 -3.85 -18.75 2.02
C TYR A 344 -4.19 -18.54 3.51
N THR A 345 -3.22 -17.99 4.23
CA THR A 345 -3.39 -17.44 5.58
C THR A 345 -3.50 -15.92 5.46
N VAL A 346 -4.66 -15.36 5.77
CA VAL A 346 -4.99 -13.92 5.61
C VAL A 346 -4.98 -13.27 6.99
N VAL A 347 -4.25 -12.17 7.14
CA VAL A 347 -3.84 -11.68 8.45
C VAL A 347 -3.91 -10.15 8.51
N THR A 348 -4.81 -9.62 9.35
CA THR A 348 -5.37 -8.26 9.21
C THR A 348 -5.77 -7.64 10.56
N MET A 349 -5.90 -6.31 10.62
CA MET A 349 -6.01 -5.53 11.86
C MET A 349 -7.41 -5.66 12.52
N PRO A 350 -7.50 -5.74 13.85
CA PRO A 350 -8.76 -5.87 14.58
C PRO A 350 -9.52 -4.55 14.69
N ALA A 351 -10.73 -4.61 15.26
CA ALA A 351 -11.44 -3.44 15.74
C ALA A 351 -10.50 -2.50 16.52
N PRO A 352 -10.52 -1.18 16.26
CA PRO A 352 -11.49 -0.46 15.43
C PRO A 352 -11.34 -0.61 13.90
N SER A 353 -10.35 -1.32 13.36
CA SER A 353 -10.29 -1.71 11.93
C SER A 353 -11.35 -2.75 11.55
N SER A 354 -11.69 -2.80 10.25
CA SER A 354 -12.70 -3.69 9.68
C SER A 354 -12.14 -5.05 9.20
N GLY A 355 -10.95 -5.47 9.64
CA GLY A 355 -10.34 -6.76 9.26
C GLY A 355 -11.18 -8.00 9.58
N SER A 356 -12.01 -7.95 10.62
CA SER A 356 -12.97 -9.03 10.90
C SER A 356 -14.06 -9.17 9.84
N LEU A 357 -14.47 -8.07 9.18
CA LEU A 357 -15.44 -8.08 8.08
C LEU A 357 -14.82 -8.71 6.82
N LEU A 358 -13.59 -8.33 6.49
CA LEU A 358 -12.83 -8.93 5.40
C LEU A 358 -12.76 -10.45 5.55
N LEU A 359 -12.35 -10.93 6.72
CA LEU A 359 -12.25 -12.37 6.98
C LEU A 359 -13.61 -13.06 6.94
N TYR A 360 -14.68 -12.43 7.43
CA TYR A 360 -16.05 -12.95 7.32
C TYR A 360 -16.51 -13.07 5.86
N THR A 361 -16.30 -12.03 5.04
CA THR A 361 -16.67 -12.00 3.62
C THR A 361 -15.90 -13.06 2.83
N LEU A 362 -14.57 -13.14 3.00
CA LEU A 362 -13.75 -14.18 2.40
C LEU A 362 -14.23 -15.59 2.81
N LYS A 363 -14.51 -15.80 4.10
CA LYS A 363 -14.94 -17.13 4.59
C LYS A 363 -16.34 -17.54 4.14
N SER A 364 -17.18 -16.56 3.81
CA SER A 364 -18.51 -16.79 3.25
C SER A 364 -18.47 -17.25 1.78
N VAL A 365 -17.48 -16.79 1.00
CA VAL A 365 -17.33 -17.18 -0.42
C VAL A 365 -16.38 -18.35 -0.65
N GLU A 366 -15.56 -18.75 0.33
CA GLU A 366 -14.53 -19.81 0.22
C GLU A 366 -15.04 -21.15 -0.37
N LYS A 367 -16.31 -21.51 -0.12
CA LYS A 367 -16.90 -22.78 -0.58
C LYS A 367 -17.58 -22.71 -1.95
N LEU A 368 -17.48 -21.58 -2.64
CA LEU A 368 -18.03 -21.42 -3.99
C LEU A 368 -17.01 -21.95 -5.00
N ASP A 369 -17.32 -23.10 -5.57
CA ASP A 369 -16.55 -23.69 -6.67
C ASP A 369 -16.86 -22.91 -7.96
N VAL A 370 -15.95 -22.02 -8.35
CA VAL A 370 -16.11 -21.13 -9.52
C VAL A 370 -14.79 -20.96 -10.28
N ASP A 371 -14.77 -21.42 -11.54
CA ASP A 371 -13.61 -21.24 -12.44
C ASP A 371 -13.31 -19.75 -12.76
N ASN A 372 -14.26 -18.86 -12.50
CA ASN A 372 -14.18 -17.44 -12.86
C ASN A 372 -14.59 -16.53 -11.68
N PRO A 373 -13.65 -15.77 -11.07
CA PRO A 373 -13.93 -14.82 -9.99
C PRO A 373 -14.66 -13.55 -10.45
N LEU A 374 -14.93 -13.38 -11.75
CA LEU A 374 -15.81 -12.35 -12.31
C LEU A 374 -17.17 -12.92 -12.76
N SER A 375 -17.48 -14.18 -12.43
CA SER A 375 -18.79 -14.77 -12.70
C SER A 375 -19.91 -14.06 -11.92
N THR A 376 -21.09 -13.96 -12.52
CA THR A 376 -22.28 -13.36 -11.86
C THR A 376 -22.60 -14.04 -10.53
N LEU A 377 -22.41 -15.37 -10.45
CA LEU A 377 -22.60 -16.13 -9.21
C LEU A 377 -21.64 -15.68 -8.11
N TYR A 378 -20.34 -15.63 -8.39
CA TYR A 378 -19.34 -15.20 -7.41
C TYR A 378 -19.54 -13.74 -6.99
N MET A 379 -19.75 -12.84 -7.96
CA MET A 379 -19.97 -11.41 -7.67
C MET A 379 -21.26 -11.16 -6.87
N THR A 380 -22.33 -11.93 -7.12
CA THR A 380 -23.57 -11.85 -6.33
C THR A 380 -23.33 -12.37 -4.91
N ALA A 381 -22.71 -13.53 -4.76
CA ALA A 381 -22.44 -14.11 -3.44
C ALA A 381 -21.45 -13.27 -2.62
N LEU A 382 -20.44 -12.67 -3.26
CA LEU A 382 -19.53 -11.69 -2.65
C LEU A 382 -20.28 -10.43 -2.21
N THR A 383 -21.26 -9.95 -3.00
CA THR A 383 -22.11 -8.81 -2.64
C THR A 383 -22.97 -9.10 -1.42
N GLU A 384 -23.65 -10.25 -1.35
CA GLU A 384 -24.44 -10.63 -0.17
C GLU A 384 -23.57 -10.95 1.05
N ALA A 385 -22.40 -11.56 0.87
CA ALA A 385 -21.42 -11.77 1.93
C ALA A 385 -20.88 -10.43 2.50
N THR A 386 -20.66 -9.43 1.64
CA THR A 386 -20.27 -8.08 2.05
C THR A 386 -21.41 -7.36 2.76
N LYS A 387 -22.65 -7.42 2.25
CA LYS A 387 -23.83 -6.87 2.95
C LYS A 387 -23.96 -7.43 4.37
N ASN A 388 -23.86 -8.75 4.53
CA ASN A 388 -23.92 -9.40 5.84
C ASN A 388 -22.76 -8.97 6.76
N ALA A 389 -21.54 -8.84 6.23
CA ALA A 389 -20.41 -8.28 6.96
C ALA A 389 -20.67 -6.82 7.42
N TYR A 390 -21.27 -6.00 6.56
CA TYR A 390 -21.65 -4.63 6.91
C TYR A 390 -22.76 -4.54 7.97
N VAL A 391 -23.66 -5.52 8.07
CA VAL A 391 -24.58 -5.63 9.23
C VAL A 391 -23.78 -5.94 10.51
N CYS A 392 -22.79 -6.83 10.43
CA CYS A 392 -21.88 -7.11 11.56
C CYS A 392 -20.96 -5.94 11.93
N ARG A 393 -20.74 -4.96 11.04
CA ARG A 393 -19.97 -3.73 11.30
C ARG A 393 -20.49 -2.97 12.53
N THR A 394 -21.80 -2.96 12.70
CA THR A 394 -22.52 -2.30 13.81
C THR A 394 -22.10 -2.81 15.20
N LEU A 395 -21.46 -3.99 15.27
CA LEU A 395 -20.98 -4.64 16.49
C LEU A 395 -19.52 -4.30 16.83
N LEU A 396 -18.84 -3.51 15.99
CA LEU A 396 -17.46 -3.06 16.19
C LEU A 396 -17.39 -1.67 16.85
N GLY A 397 -16.22 -1.36 17.39
CA GLY A 397 -15.88 -0.09 18.00
C GLY A 397 -14.57 -0.23 18.79
N ASP A 398 -14.23 0.79 19.58
CA ASP A 398 -13.07 0.77 20.49
C ASP A 398 -13.04 -0.50 21.36
N PRO A 399 -12.02 -1.37 21.23
CA PRO A 399 -11.91 -2.61 21.99
C PRO A 399 -11.47 -2.37 23.45
N TYR A 400 -10.84 -1.24 23.77
CA TYR A 400 -10.45 -0.87 25.12
C TYR A 400 -11.66 -0.40 25.95
N LYS A 401 -12.68 0.18 25.28
CA LYS A 401 -14.02 0.39 25.87
C LYS A 401 -14.91 -0.86 25.79
N ASN A 402 -14.69 -1.74 24.79
CA ASN A 402 -15.54 -2.92 24.51
C ASN A 402 -14.68 -4.21 24.32
N PRO A 403 -14.18 -4.84 25.41
CA PRO A 403 -13.10 -5.84 25.37
C PRO A 403 -13.45 -7.23 24.80
N LYS A 404 -14.48 -7.32 23.94
CA LYS A 404 -14.94 -8.57 23.31
C LYS A 404 -14.43 -8.80 21.88
N VAL A 405 -13.85 -7.79 21.22
CA VAL A 405 -13.27 -7.95 19.88
C VAL A 405 -11.75 -7.96 19.99
N ARG A 406 -11.17 -8.96 19.34
CA ARG A 406 -9.74 -9.26 19.32
C ARG A 406 -9.42 -9.92 18.00
N VAL A 407 -8.21 -9.85 17.48
CA VAL A 407 -7.05 -8.97 17.73
C VAL A 407 -6.12 -9.29 16.55
N PHE A 408 -5.08 -8.54 16.16
CA PHE A 408 -3.87 -9.19 15.62
C PHE A 408 -3.38 -8.63 14.12
N GLU A 409 -2.65 -9.20 13.08
CA GLU A 409 -1.70 -8.61 11.97
C GLU A 409 -2.13 -7.61 10.79
N SER A 410 -1.44 -7.49 9.58
CA SER A 410 -0.30 -6.58 9.06
C SER A 410 -0.52 -5.46 7.93
N LEU A 411 0.40 -4.44 7.70
CA LEU A 411 0.47 -3.26 6.71
C LEU A 411 0.64 -1.80 7.33
N ILE A 412 0.91 -0.69 6.58
CA ILE A 412 0.87 0.74 7.06
C ILE A 412 -0.13 1.64 6.28
N ALA A 413 -0.94 2.44 6.99
CA ALA A 413 -1.96 3.35 6.43
C ALA A 413 -2.31 4.55 7.37
N ASN A 414 -2.71 5.72 6.83
CA ASN A 414 -3.09 6.94 7.58
C ASN A 414 -4.14 7.86 6.88
N SER A 415 -4.87 8.76 7.59
CA SER A 415 -5.90 9.66 7.01
C SER A 415 -6.51 10.77 7.93
N LEU A 416 -7.13 11.84 7.34
CA LEU A 416 -7.82 13.00 7.98
C LEU A 416 -9.28 12.70 8.35
N ASN A 417 -9.77 11.51 8.00
CA ASN A 417 -11.18 11.23 7.72
C ASN A 417 -11.68 11.92 6.42
N ASN A 418 -12.33 13.08 6.52
CA ASN A 418 -12.98 13.74 5.39
C ASN A 418 -12.06 14.81 4.78
N LEU A 419 -12.59 16.02 4.59
CA LEU A 419 -12.41 16.80 3.37
C LEU A 419 -11.33 17.86 3.54
N PHE A 420 -10.05 17.47 3.40
CA PHE A 420 -8.92 18.19 4.00
C PHE A 420 -9.18 18.29 5.53
N GLY A 421 -9.72 17.19 6.08
CA GLY A 421 -10.17 17.03 7.46
C GLY A 421 -11.10 18.14 7.91
N SER A 422 -10.76 18.76 9.04
CA SER A 422 -11.51 19.87 9.62
C SER A 422 -11.36 21.19 8.82
N MET A 423 -10.47 21.22 7.81
CA MET A 423 -9.93 22.42 7.16
C MET A 423 -9.21 23.40 8.10
N ILE A 424 -8.91 22.98 9.35
CA ILE A 424 -8.17 23.77 10.32
C ILE A 424 -6.67 23.52 10.13
N LEU A 425 -5.95 24.57 9.72
CA LEU A 425 -4.50 24.58 9.57
C LEU A 425 -3.84 25.32 10.74
N THR A 426 -2.85 24.70 11.39
CA THR A 426 -2.03 25.35 12.42
C THR A 426 -0.87 26.15 11.82
N PRO A 427 -0.34 27.18 12.50
CA PRO A 427 0.81 27.97 12.05
C PRO A 427 2.07 27.19 11.62
N SER A 428 2.33 26.01 12.19
CA SER A 428 3.43 25.10 11.82
C SER A 428 3.10 24.19 10.62
N GLY A 429 1.98 24.42 9.92
CA GLY A 429 1.61 23.72 8.69
C GLY A 429 0.81 22.42 8.88
N ILE A 430 0.42 22.08 10.12
CA ILE A 430 -0.38 20.90 10.42
C ILE A 430 -1.81 21.16 9.96
N LEU A 431 -2.33 20.30 9.10
CA LEU A 431 -3.75 20.23 8.80
C LEU A 431 -4.39 19.19 9.72
N LEU A 432 -5.48 19.56 10.42
CA LEU A 432 -6.08 18.76 11.48
C LEU A 432 -7.27 17.91 11.02
N ASN A 433 -7.33 16.65 11.48
CA ASN A 433 -8.35 15.66 11.12
C ASN A 433 -9.78 16.09 11.50
N ASP A 434 -10.78 15.42 10.92
CA ASP A 434 -12.16 15.47 11.38
C ASP A 434 -12.68 14.07 11.79
N GLU A 435 -11.80 13.24 12.36
CA GLU A 435 -12.01 11.84 12.75
C GLU A 435 -13.18 11.62 13.73
N LEU A 436 -13.60 12.62 14.49
CA LEU A 436 -14.73 12.46 15.41
C LEU A 436 -16.08 12.30 14.65
N LEU A 437 -16.10 12.50 13.34
CA LEU A 437 -17.17 12.11 12.41
C LEU A 437 -17.13 10.62 11.98
N ASP A 438 -16.34 9.71 12.60
CA ASP A 438 -16.67 8.27 12.53
C ASP A 438 -17.60 7.80 13.65
N PHE A 439 -17.81 8.57 14.72
CA PHE A 439 -18.75 8.15 15.76
C PHE A 439 -20.19 8.24 15.27
N SER A 440 -20.92 7.12 15.35
CA SER A 440 -22.31 7.00 14.92
C SER A 440 -23.24 7.83 15.82
N ASN A 441 -24.30 8.40 15.26
CA ASN A 441 -25.29 9.17 16.02
C ASN A 441 -26.36 8.23 16.61
N ILE A 442 -26.76 8.46 17.86
CA ILE A 442 -27.84 7.72 18.54
C ILE A 442 -29.19 7.92 17.81
N GLU A 443 -29.42 9.09 17.21
CA GLU A 443 -30.68 9.42 16.52
C GLU A 443 -30.75 8.86 15.09
N GLN A 444 -29.61 8.73 14.39
CA GLN A 444 -29.57 8.20 13.01
C GLN A 444 -29.29 6.69 12.98
N ASP A 445 -28.34 6.23 13.79
CA ASP A 445 -27.78 4.88 13.78
C ASP A 445 -27.90 4.18 15.16
N PRO A 446 -29.11 4.06 15.76
CA PRO A 446 -29.30 3.54 17.12
C PRO A 446 -28.75 2.12 17.34
N ASN A 447 -28.51 1.37 16.26
CA ASN A 447 -27.92 0.03 16.29
C ASN A 447 -26.39 0.03 16.44
N GLU A 448 -25.68 1.08 16.00
CA GLU A 448 -24.20 1.20 16.08
C GLU A 448 -23.70 1.67 17.45
N LYS A 449 -24.38 1.29 18.54
CA LYS A 449 -24.09 1.73 19.91
C LYS A 449 -22.66 1.51 20.39
N TYR A 450 -21.95 0.52 19.83
CA TYR A 450 -20.54 0.25 20.12
C TYR A 450 -19.62 1.35 19.59
N ASN A 451 -20.11 2.19 18.68
CA ASN A 451 -19.45 3.30 18.03
C ASN A 451 -20.08 4.68 18.31
N PHE A 452 -20.86 4.85 19.40
CA PHE A 452 -21.24 6.20 19.87
C PHE A 452 -20.03 6.93 20.51
N ILE A 453 -19.97 8.27 20.44
CA ILE A 453 -18.83 9.04 20.97
C ILE A 453 -18.75 9.01 22.50
N GLN A 454 -17.52 8.91 23.02
CA GLN A 454 -17.20 8.95 24.45
C GLN A 454 -15.80 9.56 24.68
N PRO A 455 -15.54 10.20 25.83
CA PRO A 455 -14.19 10.63 26.25
C PRO A 455 -13.10 9.57 26.10
N ASN A 456 -11.98 9.96 25.49
CA ASN A 456 -10.80 9.12 25.27
C ASN A 456 -11.10 7.80 24.52
N LYS A 457 -12.10 7.80 23.65
CA LYS A 457 -12.50 6.64 22.83
C LYS A 457 -11.94 6.76 21.42
N ARG A 458 -11.64 5.63 20.77
CA ARG A 458 -11.35 5.54 19.34
C ARG A 458 -12.64 5.30 18.52
N PRO A 459 -12.86 6.03 17.42
CA PRO A 459 -14.00 5.81 16.52
C PRO A 459 -13.78 4.59 15.60
N LEU A 460 -14.83 4.11 14.93
CA LEU A 460 -14.78 2.89 14.11
C LEU A 460 -14.18 3.13 12.71
N SER A 461 -13.09 2.40 12.41
CA SER A 461 -12.45 2.43 11.10
C SER A 461 -13.01 1.43 10.11
N SER A 462 -13.02 1.88 8.86
CA SER A 462 -13.20 1.09 7.64
C SER A 462 -11.88 0.54 7.10
N MET A 463 -10.71 1.03 7.54
CA MET A 463 -9.40 0.58 7.04
C MET A 463 -9.16 -0.89 7.33
N VAL A 464 -8.45 -1.57 6.42
CA VAL A 464 -8.15 -3.02 6.53
C VAL A 464 -6.71 -3.34 6.09
N PRO A 465 -5.68 -2.84 6.81
CA PRO A 465 -4.31 -3.28 6.59
C PRO A 465 -4.24 -4.81 6.70
N THR A 466 -3.71 -5.46 5.66
CA THR A 466 -3.65 -6.93 5.54
C THR A 466 -2.33 -7.42 4.94
N ILE A 467 -1.73 -8.49 5.49
CA ILE A 467 -0.82 -9.40 4.78
C ILE A 467 -1.52 -10.71 4.49
N VAL A 468 -1.09 -11.37 3.41
CA VAL A 468 -1.44 -12.74 3.11
C VAL A 468 -0.18 -13.58 2.99
N TYR A 469 -0.26 -14.84 3.42
CA TYR A 469 0.81 -15.83 3.30
C TYR A 469 0.31 -17.03 2.50
N GLN A 470 1.16 -17.57 1.63
CA GLN A 470 0.99 -18.87 1.01
C GLN A 470 2.15 -19.76 1.49
N GLU A 471 1.84 -20.95 2.03
CA GLU A 471 2.87 -21.88 2.54
C GLU A 471 3.88 -21.23 3.52
N ASN A 472 3.35 -20.38 4.42
CA ASN A 472 4.09 -19.55 5.38
C ASN A 472 5.05 -18.51 4.79
N ARG A 473 5.07 -18.30 3.47
CA ARG A 473 5.79 -17.21 2.80
C ARG A 473 4.85 -16.02 2.58
N PRO A 474 5.26 -14.76 2.82
CA PRO A 474 4.42 -13.59 2.55
C PRO A 474 4.20 -13.44 1.04
N CYS A 475 2.93 -13.48 0.63
CA CYS A 475 2.52 -13.41 -0.77
C CYS A 475 1.59 -12.20 -0.97
N LEU A 476 1.85 -11.43 -2.03
CA LEU A 476 1.19 -10.15 -2.25
C LEU A 476 -0.31 -10.32 -2.58
N LEU A 477 -1.19 -10.01 -1.63
CA LEU A 477 -2.62 -9.82 -1.90
C LEU A 477 -3.00 -8.35 -1.72
N ARG A 478 -3.24 -7.66 -2.84
CA ARG A 478 -3.66 -6.25 -2.87
C ARG A 478 -5.17 -6.15 -2.69
N LEU A 479 -5.64 -6.22 -1.44
CA LEU A 479 -7.01 -5.85 -1.09
C LEU A 479 -7.11 -4.32 -1.02
N SER A 480 -7.83 -3.70 -1.95
CA SER A 480 -7.98 -2.24 -1.98
C SER A 480 -9.31 -1.79 -1.38
N VAL A 481 -9.25 -1.07 -0.25
CA VAL A 481 -10.16 0.05 0.01
C VAL A 481 -9.31 1.21 0.55
N ASP A 482 -8.77 1.98 -0.39
CA ASP A 482 -7.99 3.22 -0.27
C ASP A 482 -6.68 3.27 0.54
N LEU A 483 -5.82 4.20 0.10
CA LEU A 483 -4.54 4.67 0.68
C LEU A 483 -3.72 3.70 1.56
N PHE A 484 -2.79 2.99 0.92
CA PHE A 484 -1.77 2.17 1.59
C PHE A 484 -0.36 2.52 1.11
N THR A 485 0.63 2.40 1.99
CA THR A 485 2.03 2.19 1.57
C THR A 485 2.46 0.79 1.97
N PHE A 486 2.86 0.02 0.97
CA PHE A 486 3.36 -1.35 1.12
C PHE A 486 4.87 -1.36 0.92
N VAL A 487 5.59 -2.03 1.82
CA VAL A 487 7.03 -2.25 1.71
C VAL A 487 7.35 -3.69 2.02
N GLN A 488 8.12 -4.31 1.13
CA GLN A 488 8.67 -5.65 1.30
C GLN A 488 10.18 -5.56 1.15
N SER A 489 10.94 -6.01 2.15
CA SER A 489 12.40 -6.17 2.04
C SER A 489 12.73 -7.65 1.94
N TYR A 490 13.66 -7.99 1.05
CA TYR A 490 14.16 -9.36 0.89
C TYR A 490 15.53 -9.45 1.57
N THR A 491 15.57 -10.10 2.72
CA THR A 491 16.83 -10.58 3.29
C THR A 491 17.29 -11.80 2.49
N LYS A 492 18.58 -11.82 2.10
CA LYS A 492 19.25 -13.07 1.76
C LYS A 492 19.61 -13.78 3.06
N ASP A 493 19.13 -15.00 3.22
CA ASP A 493 19.75 -16.02 4.07
C ASP A 493 20.97 -16.63 3.36
#